data_AF-A0A961S4N2-F1
#
_entry.id   AF-A0A961S4N2-F1
#
_cell.length_a   1.000
_cell.length_b   1.000
_cell.length_c   1.000
_cell.angle_alpha   90.00
_cell.angle_beta   90.00
_cell.angle_gamma   90.00
#
_symmetry.space_group_name_H-M   'P 1'
#
loop_
_entity.id
_entity.type
_entity.pdbx_description
1 polymer ?
#
loop_
_entity_poly.entity_id
_entity_poly.type
_entity_poly.pdbx_seq_one_letter_code
_entity_poly.pdbx_strand_id
1 'polypeptide(L)'
;MTRKPQDTDDGGNLFARWSRRKLAAKAEVPEEPAAAPGAAPVPDVPEADEDPVLKANREEAEAIDIDALTYESDFSPFLKSGVPGILRRRALRKLWTSHPVLANVDGLNDYDMDFNVKETAAFRSAW
;
A
#
# COMPACT_ATOMS: atom_id res chain seq x y z
N MET A 1 -16.40 58.77 -0.32
CA MET A 1 -15.74 57.93 -1.34
C MET A 1 -14.47 57.35 -0.72
N THR A 2 -14.61 56.30 0.09
CA THR A 2 -13.50 55.65 0.80
C THR A 2 -13.15 54.36 0.08
N ARG A 3 -11.93 54.28 -0.47
CA ARG A 3 -11.40 53.11 -1.20
C ARG A 3 -11.41 51.88 -0.28
N LYS A 4 -11.96 50.77 -0.77
CA LYS A 4 -11.80 49.43 -0.19
C LYS A 4 -10.31 49.02 -0.30
N PRO A 5 -9.68 48.45 0.75
CA PRO A 5 -8.33 47.93 0.64
C PRO A 5 -8.33 46.73 -0.32
N GLN A 6 -7.31 46.70 -1.17
CA GLN A 6 -7.03 45.61 -2.10
C GLN A 6 -6.50 44.44 -1.26
N ASP A 7 -7.16 43.29 -1.29
CA ASP A 7 -6.58 42.04 -0.79
C ASP A 7 -5.40 41.70 -1.70
N THR A 8 -4.19 41.84 -1.16
CA THR A 8 -2.97 41.33 -1.77
C THR A 8 -3.01 39.81 -1.70
N ASP A 9 -3.30 39.16 -2.83
CA ASP A 9 -3.11 37.72 -3.07
C ASP A 9 -1.60 37.36 -3.03
N ASP A 10 -0.95 37.52 -1.87
CA ASP A 10 0.38 36.96 -1.58
C ASP A 10 0.25 35.48 -1.15
N GLY A 11 -0.56 34.74 -1.91
CA GLY A 11 -0.95 33.35 -1.67
C GLY A 11 -0.52 32.44 -2.82
N GLY A 12 0.67 32.66 -3.38
CA GLY A 12 1.21 31.95 -4.53
C GLY A 12 0.97 30.44 -4.51
N ASN A 13 -0.01 30.02 -5.32
CA ASN A 13 -0.43 28.68 -5.71
C ASN A 13 0.32 27.51 -5.02
N LEU A 14 -0.38 26.80 -4.11
CA LEU A 14 0.10 25.63 -3.38
C LEU A 14 0.70 24.55 -4.31
N PHE A 15 0.12 24.39 -5.50
CA PHE A 15 0.60 23.43 -6.50
C PHE A 15 1.96 23.83 -7.09
N ALA A 16 2.21 25.13 -7.26
CA ALA A 16 3.50 25.62 -7.75
C ALA A 16 4.62 25.40 -6.73
N ARG A 17 4.31 25.57 -5.43
CA ARG A 17 5.26 25.27 -4.34
C ARG A 17 5.58 23.78 -4.27
N TRP A 18 4.56 22.93 -4.40
CA TRP A 18 4.71 21.48 -4.39
C TRP A 18 5.48 20.97 -5.62
N SER A 19 5.19 21.52 -6.80
CA SER A 19 5.92 21.22 -8.05
C SER A 19 7.40 21.54 -7.93
N ARG A 20 7.76 22.75 -7.45
CA ARG A 20 9.17 23.14 -7.23
C ARG A 20 9.88 22.20 -6.26
N ARG A 21 9.22 21.81 -5.16
CA ARG A 21 9.80 20.90 -4.17
C ARG A 21 10.04 19.50 -4.74
N LYS A 22 9.13 18.97 -5.56
CA LYS A 22 9.31 17.68 -6.25
C LYS A 22 10.44 17.71 -7.28
N LEU A 23 10.57 18.81 -8.04
CA LEU A 23 11.63 18.96 -9.03
C LEU A 23 13.01 19.07 -8.37
N ALA A 24 13.13 19.81 -7.27
CA ALA A 24 14.37 19.88 -6.49
C ALA A 24 14.79 18.49 -5.95
N ALA A 25 13.84 17.74 -5.38
CA ALA A 25 14.11 16.37 -4.90
C ALA A 25 14.55 15.40 -6.00
N LYS A 26 14.16 15.63 -7.27
CA LYS A 26 14.58 14.81 -8.41
C LYS A 26 15.96 15.19 -8.95
N ALA A 27 16.39 16.44 -8.76
CA ALA A 27 17.71 16.92 -9.18
C ALA A 27 18.84 16.49 -8.23
N GLU A 28 18.51 16.19 -6.96
CA GLU A 28 19.47 15.82 -5.91
C GLU A 28 19.71 14.31 -5.78
N VAL A 29 19.04 13.47 -6.58
CA VAL A 29 19.21 12.01 -6.54
C VAL A 29 20.17 11.57 -7.65
N PRO A 30 21.37 11.05 -7.33
CA PRO A 30 22.20 10.32 -8.29
C PRO A 30 21.45 9.10 -8.82
N GLU A 31 21.57 8.79 -10.11
CA GLU A 31 21.05 7.57 -10.71
C GLU A 31 21.66 6.33 -10.03
N GLU A 32 20.86 5.61 -9.23
CA GLU A 32 21.09 4.21 -8.85
C GLU A 32 19.75 3.53 -8.48
N PRO A 33 19.68 2.18 -8.52
CA PRO A 33 18.71 1.45 -9.30
C PRO A 33 17.36 1.29 -8.60
N ALA A 34 16.35 0.96 -9.43
CA ALA A 34 14.96 0.71 -9.08
C ALA A 34 14.75 0.13 -7.67
N ALA A 35 14.40 1.01 -6.73
CA ALA A 35 13.87 0.60 -5.45
C ALA A 35 12.52 -0.09 -5.67
N ALA A 36 12.42 -1.34 -5.23
CA ALA A 36 11.17 -2.09 -5.22
C ALA A 36 10.07 -1.28 -4.48
N PRO A 37 8.85 -1.18 -5.04
CA PRO A 37 7.78 -0.49 -4.36
C PRO A 37 7.22 -1.40 -3.25
N GLY A 38 7.02 -0.83 -2.06
CA GLY A 38 6.01 -1.35 -1.13
C GLY A 38 6.54 -2.15 0.06
N ALA A 39 7.27 -1.50 0.94
CA ALA A 39 7.15 -1.78 2.37
C ALA A 39 7.08 -0.45 3.11
N ALA A 40 5.90 0.18 3.12
CA ALA A 40 5.62 1.14 4.16
C ALA A 40 5.79 0.39 5.50
N PRO A 41 6.58 0.90 6.46
CA PRO A 41 6.59 0.34 7.80
C PRO A 41 5.21 0.60 8.37
N VAL A 42 4.34 -0.42 8.35
CA VAL A 42 3.20 -0.44 9.26
C VAL A 42 3.83 -0.41 10.64
N PRO A 43 3.56 0.60 11.48
CA PRO A 43 4.10 0.61 12.82
C PRO A 43 3.71 -0.72 13.47
N ASP A 44 4.70 -1.48 13.92
CA ASP A 44 4.44 -2.50 14.93
C ASP A 44 3.82 -1.72 16.08
N VAL A 45 2.51 -1.88 16.26
CA VAL A 45 1.80 -1.25 17.37
C VAL A 45 2.45 -1.86 18.62
N PRO A 46 3.16 -1.07 19.44
CA PRO A 46 3.83 -1.61 20.60
C PRO A 46 2.77 -2.10 21.60
N GLU A 47 2.98 -3.31 22.09
CA GLU A 47 2.42 -3.91 23.31
C GLU A 47 0.91 -3.69 23.54
N ALA A 48 0.12 -4.45 22.81
CA ALA A 48 -1.26 -4.77 23.16
C ALA A 48 -1.36 -5.86 24.27
N ASP A 49 -0.45 -5.86 25.25
CA ASP A 49 -0.32 -6.97 26.21
C ASP A 49 -1.24 -6.83 27.45
N GLU A 50 -1.99 -5.71 27.58
CA GLU A 50 -2.87 -5.49 28.75
C GLU A 50 -4.32 -5.97 28.55
N ASP A 51 -4.79 -6.12 27.30
CA ASP A 51 -6.16 -6.57 27.03
C ASP A 51 -6.18 -8.11 26.86
N PRO A 52 -6.91 -8.85 27.71
CA PRO A 52 -7.00 -10.31 27.63
C PRO A 52 -7.53 -10.80 26.26
N VAL A 53 -8.36 -10.00 25.59
CA VAL A 53 -8.90 -10.35 24.26
C VAL A 53 -7.81 -10.29 23.18
N LEU A 54 -6.94 -9.27 23.23
CA LEU A 54 -5.86 -9.09 22.25
C LEU A 54 -4.79 -10.19 22.39
N LYS A 55 -4.51 -10.59 23.63
CA LYS A 55 -3.61 -11.71 23.93
C LYS A 55 -4.18 -13.05 23.45
N ALA A 56 -5.45 -13.33 23.73
CA ALA A 56 -6.11 -14.55 23.26
C ALA A 56 -6.09 -14.64 21.72
N ASN A 57 -6.35 -13.52 21.03
CA ASN A 57 -6.29 -13.47 19.56
C ASN A 57 -4.87 -13.74 19.02
N ARG A 58 -3.82 -13.27 19.71
CA ARG A 58 -2.42 -13.55 19.35
C ARG A 58 -2.10 -15.03 19.50
N GLU A 59 -2.43 -15.62 20.65
CA GLU A 59 -2.19 -17.03 20.95
C GLU A 59 -2.92 -17.95 19.96
N GLU A 60 -4.17 -17.64 19.62
CA GLU A 60 -4.95 -18.35 18.61
C GLU A 60 -4.28 -18.28 17.23
N ALA A 61 -3.79 -17.11 16.81
CA ALA A 61 -3.11 -16.94 15.53
C ALA A 61 -1.74 -17.63 15.49
N GLU A 62 -1.00 -17.67 16.60
CA GLU A 62 0.30 -18.34 16.70
C GLU A 62 0.20 -19.87 16.74
N ALA A 63 -0.92 -20.40 17.21
CA ALA A 63 -1.17 -21.85 17.25
C ALA A 63 -1.43 -22.46 15.85
N ILE A 64 -1.83 -21.65 14.86
CA ILE A 64 -2.14 -22.11 13.51
C ILE A 64 -0.87 -22.18 12.67
N ASP A 65 -0.58 -23.36 12.10
CA ASP A 65 0.50 -23.51 11.13
C ASP A 65 0.14 -22.88 9.78
N ILE A 66 0.77 -21.73 9.49
CA ILE A 66 0.51 -20.96 8.27
C ILE A 66 0.94 -21.73 7.02
N ASP A 67 1.96 -22.58 7.09
CA ASP A 67 2.50 -23.23 5.90
C ASP A 67 1.59 -24.37 5.40
N ALA A 68 0.79 -24.94 6.30
CA ALA A 68 -0.21 -25.97 6.02
C ALA A 68 -1.56 -25.42 5.50
N LEU A 69 -1.81 -24.11 5.61
CA LEU A 69 -3.06 -23.49 5.14
C LEU A 69 -3.23 -23.60 3.62
N THR A 70 -4.46 -23.86 3.20
CA THR A 70 -4.89 -23.91 1.80
C THR A 70 -5.94 -22.81 1.52
N TYR A 71 -6.35 -22.66 0.27
CA TYR A 71 -7.36 -21.66 -0.12
C TYR A 71 -8.70 -21.80 0.62
N GLU A 72 -9.10 -23.03 0.95
CA GLU A 72 -10.34 -23.33 1.68
C GLU A 72 -10.21 -23.15 3.20
N SER A 73 -9.01 -22.82 3.70
CA SER A 73 -8.77 -22.65 5.13
C SER A 73 -9.24 -21.29 5.62
N ASP A 74 -9.57 -21.19 6.92
CA ASP A 74 -9.98 -19.92 7.51
C ASP A 74 -8.77 -19.04 7.87
N PHE A 75 -8.72 -17.83 7.30
CA PHE A 75 -7.71 -16.81 7.58
C PHE A 75 -8.20 -15.71 8.52
N SER A 76 -9.48 -15.73 8.92
CA SER A 76 -10.10 -14.74 9.81
C SER A 76 -9.36 -14.55 11.16
N PRO A 77 -8.80 -15.61 11.80
CA PRO A 77 -8.06 -15.45 13.06
C PRO A 77 -6.89 -14.47 12.96
N PHE A 78 -6.18 -14.42 11.82
CA PHE A 78 -5.01 -13.55 11.62
C PHE A 78 -5.36 -12.07 11.41
N LEU A 79 -6.63 -11.76 11.12
CA LEU A 79 -7.12 -10.41 10.87
C LEU A 79 -7.62 -9.71 12.14
N LYS A 80 -7.76 -10.45 13.25
CA LYS A 80 -8.18 -9.89 14.54
C LYS A 80 -7.18 -8.86 15.06
N SER A 81 -7.67 -7.95 15.91
CA SER A 81 -6.83 -7.02 16.66
C SER A 81 -5.94 -7.79 17.65
N GLY A 82 -4.72 -7.32 17.86
CA GLY A 82 -3.73 -7.98 18.74
C GLY A 82 -2.78 -8.94 18.02
N VAL A 83 -3.12 -9.39 16.80
CA VAL A 83 -2.24 -10.23 15.98
C VAL A 83 -1.04 -9.42 15.47
N PRO A 84 0.20 -9.89 15.70
CA PRO A 84 1.41 -9.25 15.18
C PRO A 84 1.35 -9.01 13.67
N GLY A 85 1.82 -7.84 13.22
CA GLY A 85 1.76 -7.46 11.81
C GLY A 85 2.57 -8.39 10.89
N ILE A 86 3.62 -9.03 11.42
CA ILE A 86 4.40 -10.03 10.69
C ILE A 86 3.56 -11.29 10.41
N LEU A 87 2.85 -11.81 11.40
CA LEU A 87 1.99 -13.00 11.25
C LEU A 87 0.84 -12.74 10.30
N ARG A 88 0.17 -11.59 10.44
CA ARG A 88 -0.89 -11.16 9.51
C ARG A 88 -0.40 -11.11 8.05
N ARG A 89 0.77 -10.51 7.82
CA ARG A 89 1.38 -10.44 6.46
C ARG A 89 1.75 -11.82 5.93
N ARG A 90 2.28 -12.70 6.76
CA ARG A 90 2.65 -14.07 6.35
C ARG A 90 1.40 -14.87 5.96
N ALA A 91 0.35 -14.82 6.77
CA ALA A 91 -0.93 -15.46 6.49
C ALA A 91 -1.56 -14.95 5.19
N LEU A 92 -1.62 -13.62 4.99
CA LEU A 92 -2.13 -13.04 3.75
C LEU A 92 -1.30 -13.43 2.53
N ARG A 93 0.04 -13.41 2.64
CA ARG A 93 0.92 -13.87 1.55
C ARG A 93 0.59 -15.31 1.15
N LYS A 94 0.39 -16.19 2.13
CA LYS A 94 -0.02 -17.58 1.88
C LYS A 94 -1.36 -17.65 1.15
N LEU A 95 -2.38 -16.93 1.62
CA LEU A 95 -3.70 -16.87 0.98
C LEU A 95 -3.60 -16.46 -0.50
N TRP A 96 -2.93 -15.34 -0.79
CA TRP A 96 -2.77 -14.83 -2.16
C TRP A 96 -2.03 -15.81 -3.07
N THR A 97 -1.11 -16.62 -2.53
CA THR A 97 -0.39 -17.66 -3.31
C THR A 97 -1.08 -19.02 -3.35
N SER A 98 -2.12 -19.24 -2.54
CA SER A 98 -2.73 -20.56 -2.36
C SER A 98 -3.60 -21.02 -3.53
N HIS A 99 -4.09 -20.09 -4.35
CA HIS A 99 -4.99 -20.40 -5.46
C HIS A 99 -4.59 -19.61 -6.72
N PRO A 100 -4.47 -20.28 -7.88
CA PRO A 100 -4.05 -19.62 -9.12
C PRO A 100 -4.98 -18.47 -9.50
N VAL A 101 -6.30 -18.59 -9.29
CA VAL A 101 -7.25 -17.47 -9.57
C VAL A 101 -6.89 -16.18 -8.82
N LEU A 102 -6.32 -16.27 -7.60
CA LEU A 102 -5.92 -15.08 -6.85
C LEU A 102 -4.56 -14.52 -7.30
N ALA A 103 -3.71 -15.34 -7.92
CA ALA A 103 -2.34 -15.00 -8.30
C ALA A 103 -2.15 -14.84 -9.82
N ASN A 104 -3.19 -15.08 -10.62
CA ASN A 104 -3.14 -14.97 -12.06
C ASN A 104 -3.15 -13.49 -12.46
N VAL A 105 -2.04 -13.03 -13.01
CA VAL A 105 -1.99 -11.75 -13.73
C VAL A 105 -2.55 -12.01 -15.13
N ASP A 106 -3.73 -11.45 -15.41
CA ASP A 106 -4.44 -11.65 -16.70
C ASP A 106 -3.81 -10.89 -17.87
N GLY A 107 -2.87 -9.97 -17.58
CA GLY A 107 -2.19 -9.13 -18.57
C GLY A 107 -3.06 -8.00 -19.12
N LEU A 108 -4.25 -7.77 -18.55
CA LEU A 108 -5.14 -6.66 -18.91
C LEU A 108 -4.87 -5.40 -18.07
N ASN A 109 -3.89 -5.47 -17.17
CA ASN A 109 -3.45 -4.33 -16.39
C ASN A 109 -2.51 -3.42 -17.20
N ASP A 110 -3.08 -2.32 -17.72
CA ASP A 110 -2.34 -1.31 -18.48
C ASP A 110 -1.17 -0.64 -17.71
N TYR A 111 -1.16 -0.76 -16.38
CA TYR A 111 -0.19 -0.10 -15.49
C TYR A 111 0.91 -1.03 -14.93
N ASP A 112 0.89 -2.32 -15.25
CA ASP A 112 1.82 -3.30 -14.63
C ASP A 112 3.27 -3.13 -15.11
N MET A 113 3.48 -2.49 -16.26
CA MET A 113 4.80 -2.34 -16.89
C MET A 113 5.40 -0.93 -16.76
N ASP A 114 4.57 0.12 -16.68
CA ASP A 114 5.03 1.49 -16.47
C ASP A 114 3.98 2.32 -15.72
N PHE A 115 4.30 2.67 -14.47
CA PHE A 115 3.43 3.43 -13.56
C PHE A 115 3.30 4.92 -13.93
N ASN A 116 4.03 5.42 -14.93
CA ASN A 116 3.93 6.79 -15.42
C ASN A 116 3.06 6.94 -16.67
N VAL A 117 2.56 5.82 -17.23
CA VAL A 117 1.67 5.84 -18.37
C VAL A 117 0.35 6.48 -17.97
N LYS A 118 0.02 7.61 -18.61
CA LYS A 118 -1.27 8.30 -18.45
C LYS A 118 -2.27 7.92 -19.53
N GLU A 119 -1.78 7.34 -20.61
CA GLU A 119 -2.57 6.95 -21.77
C GLU A 119 -2.98 5.49 -21.61
N THR A 120 -4.27 5.21 -21.45
CA THR A 120 -4.78 3.84 -21.54
C THR A 120 -4.45 3.30 -22.94
N ALA A 121 -3.89 2.10 -23.03
CA ALA A 121 -3.59 1.48 -24.31
C ALA A 121 -4.89 1.40 -25.14
N ALA A 122 -4.97 2.21 -26.20
CA ALA A 122 -6.11 2.17 -27.11
C ALA A 122 -6.01 0.90 -27.96
N PHE A 123 -6.54 -0.21 -27.45
CA PHE A 123 -6.66 -1.44 -28.22
C PHE A 123 -7.62 -1.19 -29.39
N ARG A 124 -7.06 -1.04 -30.59
CA ARG A 124 -7.86 -1.06 -31.81
C ARG A 124 -8.27 -2.51 -32.07
N SER A 125 -9.54 -2.82 -31.83
CA SER A 125 -10.11 -4.09 -32.28
C SER A 125 -9.95 -4.19 -33.79
N ALA A 126 -9.42 -5.31 -34.27
CA ALA A 126 -9.25 -5.61 -35.70
C ALA A 126 -10.56 -6.03 -36.41
N TRP A 127 -11.71 -5.58 -35.88
CA TRP A 127 -13.04 -5.87 -36.37
C TRP A 127 -13.72 -4.59 -36.84
#